data_AF-A0AA44MPR5-F1
#
_entry.id   AF-A0AA44MPR5-F1
#
_cell.length_a   1.000
_cell.length_b   1.000
_cell.length_c   1.000
_cell.angle_alpha   90.00
_cell.angle_beta   90.00
_cell.angle_gamma   90.00
#
_symmetry.space_group_name_H-M   'P 1'
#
loop_
_entity.id
_entity.type
_entity.pdbx_description
1 polymer ?
#
loop_
_entity_poly.entity_id
_entity_poly.type
_entity_poly.pdbx_seq_one_letter_code
_entity_poly.pdbx_strand_id
1 'polypeptide(L)' 'MILHDMPNSEDIEAVKSGDHTLTYKGYRKRINQLANAMLQKGIQKGDRVALLCKNGHPASTVMFAALE' A
#
# COMPACT_ATOMS: atom_id res chain seq x y z
N MET A 1 -7.87 1.70 5.08
CA MET A 1 -9.33 1.45 4.83
C MET A 1 -9.72 0.07 4.24
N ILE A 2 -8.83 -0.92 3.99
CA ILE A 2 -9.29 -2.31 3.66
C ILE A 2 -8.69 -3.39 4.56
N LEU A 3 -7.65 -3.10 5.34
CA LEU A 3 -6.97 -4.14 6.12
C LEU A 3 -7.30 -4.15 7.62
N HIS A 4 -8.01 -3.15 8.15
CA HIS A 4 -8.07 -2.92 9.60
C HIS A 4 -8.86 -3.95 10.42
N ASP A 5 -9.75 -4.74 9.81
CA ASP A 5 -10.76 -5.52 10.55
C ASP A 5 -10.79 -7.03 10.28
N MET A 6 -9.73 -7.62 9.71
CA MET A 6 -9.68 -9.09 9.61
C MET A 6 -8.83 -9.68 10.75
N PRO A 7 -9.44 -10.16 11.84
CA PRO A 7 -8.71 -10.89 12.89
C PRO A 7 -8.01 -12.11 12.31
N ASN A 8 -6.78 -12.38 12.76
CA ASN A 8 -5.91 -13.48 12.27
C ASN A 8 -5.53 -13.46 10.77
N SER A 9 -5.69 -12.33 10.06
CA SER A 9 -5.36 -12.27 8.63
C SER A 9 -3.90 -11.92 8.29
N GLU A 10 -3.06 -11.60 9.27
CA GLU A 10 -1.71 -11.03 9.03
C GLU A 10 -0.84 -11.88 8.08
N ASP A 11 -0.91 -13.20 8.22
CA ASP A 11 -0.11 -14.15 7.46
C ASP A 11 -0.85 -14.70 6.22
N ILE A 12 -2.11 -14.29 6.01
CA ILE A 12 -2.88 -14.63 4.81
C ILE A 12 -2.34 -13.85 3.61
N GLU A 13 -2.24 -14.50 2.46
CA GLU A 13 -1.88 -13.87 1.19
C GLU A 13 -2.92 -12.81 0.81
N ALA A 14 -2.49 -11.55 0.69
CA ALA A 14 -3.36 -10.42 0.37
C ALA A 14 -3.29 -10.02 -1.11
N VAL A 15 -2.09 -10.07 -1.68
CA VAL A 15 -1.83 -9.63 -3.05
C VAL A 15 -0.84 -10.58 -3.71
N LYS A 16 -1.20 -11.08 -4.90
CA LYS A 16 -0.31 -11.82 -5.79
C LYS A 16 -0.13 -11.05 -7.10
N SER A 17 1.11 -10.87 -7.53
CA SER A 17 1.48 -10.08 -8.70
C SER A 17 2.69 -10.72 -9.38
N GLY A 18 2.45 -11.53 -10.41
CA GLY A 18 3.49 -12.38 -10.99
C GLY A 18 3.98 -13.39 -9.96
N ASP A 19 5.30 -13.45 -9.77
CA ASP A 19 5.95 -14.33 -8.80
C ASP A 19 5.99 -13.76 -7.38
N HIS A 20 5.45 -12.54 -7.18
CA HIS A 20 5.42 -11.91 -5.87
C HIS A 20 4.09 -12.13 -5.18
N THR A 21 4.14 -12.74 -4.00
CA THR A 21 3.02 -12.82 -3.07
C THR A 21 3.34 -12.03 -1.81
N LEU A 22 2.41 -11.16 -1.39
CA LEU A 22 2.51 -10.40 -0.15
C LEU A 22 1.38 -10.82 0.79
N THR A 23 1.72 -11.11 2.04
CA THR A 23 0.72 -11.27 3.09
C THR A 23 0.10 -9.92 3.45
N TYR A 24 -1.02 -9.92 4.15
CA TYR A 24 -1.64 -8.69 4.64
C TYR A 24 -0.69 -7.85 5.48
N LYS A 25 0.11 -8.49 6.36
CA LYS A 25 1.14 -7.82 7.16
C LYS A 25 2.23 -7.20 6.29
N GLY A 26 2.77 -7.97 5.35
CA GLY A 26 3.82 -7.51 4.44
C GLY A 26 3.34 -6.33 3.57
N TYR A 27 2.11 -6.44 3.07
CA TYR A 27 1.50 -5.43 2.22
C TYR A 27 1.22 -4.13 2.99
N ARG A 28 0.61 -4.22 4.18
CA ARG A 28 0.37 -3.07 5.06
C ARG A 28 1.67 -2.36 5.43
N LYS A 29 2.69 -3.12 5.81
CA LYS A 29 4.01 -2.55 6.15
C LYS A 29 4.54 -1.70 4.99
N ARG A 30 4.41 -2.18 3.76
CA ARG A 30 4.89 -1.47 2.57
C ARG A 30 4.07 -0.22 2.25
N ILE A 31 2.74 -0.29 2.40
CA ILE A 31 1.86 0.88 2.26
C ILE A 31 2.25 1.96 3.27
N ASN A 32 2.37 1.60 4.55
CA ASN A 32 2.68 2.55 5.61
C ASN A 32 4.08 3.15 5.45
N GLN A 33 5.07 2.37 4.99
CA GLN A 33 6.40 2.89 4.69
C GLN A 33 6.36 3.98 3.61
N LEU A 34 5.58 3.74 2.54
CA LEU A 34 5.44 4.71 1.46
C LEU A 34 4.64 5.95 1.89
N ALA A 35 3.55 5.78 2.64
CA ALA A 35 2.75 6.88 3.18
C ALA A 35 3.61 7.80 4.06
N ASN A 36 4.39 7.22 4.98
CA ASN A 36 5.32 7.99 5.81
C ASN A 36 6.37 8.73 4.99
N ALA A 37 6.90 8.11 3.92
CA ALA A 37 7.85 8.78 3.04
C ALA A 37 7.20 9.95 2.26
N MET A 38 5.92 9.83 1.87
CA MET A 38 5.16 10.93 1.26
C MET A 38 4.97 12.10 2.22
N LEU A 39 4.60 11.81 3.47
CA LEU A 39 4.48 12.83 4.52
C LEU A 39 5.82 13.53 4.78
N GLN A 40 6.93 12.78 4.84
CA GLN A 40 8.28 13.34 4.99
C GLN A 40 8.69 14.22 3.81
N LYS A 41 8.13 13.99 2.61
CA LYS A 41 8.31 14.84 1.43
C LYS A 41 7.39 16.07 1.42
N GLY A 42 6.55 16.23 2.44
CA GLY A 42 5.65 17.38 2.57
C GLY A 42 4.34 17.24 1.80
N ILE A 43 3.98 16.04 1.34
CA ILE A 43 2.66 15.80 0.73
C ILE A 43 1.59 15.89 1.81
N GLN A 44 0.50 16.60 1.51
CA GLN A 44 -0.59 16.87 2.44
C GLN A 44 -1.95 16.48 1.85
N LYS A 45 -2.95 16.42 2.73
CA LYS A 45 -4.34 16.20 2.33
C LYS A 45 -4.78 17.27 1.34
N GLY A 46 -5.27 16.84 0.18
CA GLY A 46 -5.68 17.71 -0.92
C GLY A 46 -4.66 17.81 -2.04
N ASP A 47 -3.41 17.38 -1.81
CA ASP A 47 -2.41 17.28 -2.86
C ASP A 47 -2.75 16.18 -3.86
N ARG A 48 -2.27 16.36 -5.10
CA ARG A 48 -2.47 15.41 -6.18
C ARG A 48 -1.20 14.59 -6.38
N VAL A 49 -1.32 13.27 -6.23
CA VAL A 49 -0.21 12.33 -6.45
C VAL A 49 -0.43 11.60 -7.77
N ALA A 50 0.48 11.81 -8.73
CA ALA A 50 0.47 11.06 -9.98
C ALA A 50 1.09 9.68 -9.79
N LEU A 51 0.46 8.65 -10.37
CA LEU A 51 0.94 7.27 -10.37
C LEU A 51 1.34 6.87 -11.79
N LEU A 52 2.60 6.47 -11.95
CA LEU A 52 3.11 5.86 -13.19
C LEU A 52 3.86 4.59 -12.85
N CYS A 53 3.24 3.43 -13.09
CA CYS A 53 3.85 2.13 -12.88
C CYS A 53 3.20 1.07 -13.77
N LYS A 54 3.83 -0.10 -13.85
CA LYS A 54 3.21 -1.28 -14.47
C LYS A 54 2.03 -1.77 -13.63
N ASN A 55 1.14 -2.55 -14.27
CA ASN A 55 0.08 -3.27 -13.58
C ASN A 55 0.66 -4.20 -12.51
N GLY A 56 -0.07 -4.37 -11.40
CA GLY A 56 0.33 -5.25 -10.30
C GLY A 56 0.35 -4.53 -8.95
N HIS A 57 0.98 -5.18 -7.98
CA HIS A 57 0.98 -4.68 -6.60
C HIS A 57 1.58 -3.28 -6.40
N PRO A 58 2.54 -2.76 -7.21
CA PRO A 58 3.04 -1.40 -7.03
C PRO A 58 1.95 -0.34 -7.21
N ALA A 59 1.04 -0.53 -8.17
CA ALA A 59 -0.03 0.42 -8.45
C ALA A 59 -0.95 0.60 -7.24
N SER A 60 -1.43 -0.53 -6.70
CA SER A 60 -2.29 -0.54 -5.52
C SER A 60 -1.56 -0.07 -4.26
N THR A 61 -0.24 -0.36 -4.13
CA THR A 61 0.56 0.12 -2.99
C THR A 61 0.60 1.65 -2.96
N VAL A 62 0.89 2.29 -4.10
CA VAL A 62 0.96 3.76 -4.18
C VAL A 62 -0.42 4.37 -3.96
N MET A 63 -1.45 3.78 -4.58
CA MET A 63 -2.83 4.24 -4.39
C MET A 63 -3.22 4.23 -2.91
N PHE A 64 -3.01 3.13 -2.19
CA PHE A 64 -3.34 3.07 -0.77
C PHE A 64 -2.44 3.97 0.08
N ALA A 65 -1.14 4.07 -0.23
CA ALA A 65 -0.25 4.95 0.52
C ALA A 65 -0.63 6.43 0.41
N ALA A 66 -1.21 6.86 -0.71
CA ALA A 66 -1.73 8.22 -0.89
C ALA A 66 -3.10 8.45 -0.23
N LEU A 67 -3.79 7.39 0.20
CA LEU A 67 -5.11 7.45 0.85
C LEU A 67 -5.03 7.30 2.38
N GLU A 68 -3.92 6.80 2.92
CA GLU A 68 -3.65 6.72 4.37
C GLU A 68 -3.30 8.10 4.94
#